data_AF-A0A432JSI2-F1
#
_entry.id   AF-A0A432JSI2-F1
#
_cell.length_a   1.000
_cell.length_b   1.000
_cell.length_c   1.000
_cell.angle_alpha   90.00
_cell.angle_beta   90.00
_cell.angle_gamma   90.00
#
_symmetry.space_group_name_H-M   'P 1'
#
loop_
_entity.id
_entity.type
_entity.pdbx_description
1 polymer ?
#
loop_
_entity_poly.entity_id
_entity_poly.type
_entity_poly.pdbx_seq_one_letter_code
_entity_poly.pdbx_strand_id
1 'polypeptide(L)'
;TGSVVQVLDDGAFGGVWSPDGSTLAAVRRVDDDRMVWSVWNPADGPSPLDLTPFTPTIEFAAAYLPFFDQYARAVTPWSPDGRAFVHTRLVGPDSQVVVQPVRPVGGLVVVGEGDVAWWSPGQEFMPGS
;
A
#
# COMPACT_ATOMS: atom_id res chain seq x y z
N THR A 1 7.48 24.48 -17.35
CA THR A 1 8.12 23.24 -17.84
C THR A 1 8.06 22.23 -16.72
N GLY A 2 7.30 21.15 -16.88
CA GLY A 2 7.24 20.10 -15.85
C GLY A 2 8.49 19.23 -15.93
N SER A 3 9.18 19.04 -14.81
CA SER A 3 10.26 18.06 -14.68
C SER A 3 9.68 16.70 -14.30
N VAL A 4 10.07 15.64 -15.00
CA VAL A 4 9.74 14.26 -14.63
C VAL A 4 10.83 13.75 -13.68
N VAL A 5 10.43 13.17 -12.55
CA VAL A 5 11.32 12.48 -11.60
C VAL A 5 10.86 11.03 -11.49
N GLN A 6 11.78 10.10 -11.68
CA GLN A 6 11.56 8.70 -11.35
C GLN A 6 11.84 8.51 -9.86
N VAL A 7 10.83 8.07 -9.12
CA VAL A 7 10.87 7.91 -7.65
C VAL A 7 10.90 6.44 -7.21
N LEU A 8 10.57 5.52 -8.12
CA LEU A 8 10.51 4.07 -7.88
C LEU A 8 11.11 3.34 -9.10
N ASP A 9 11.77 2.20 -8.86
CA ASP A 9 12.44 1.40 -9.91
C ASP A 9 11.55 0.28 -10.49
N ASP A 10 12.10 -0.48 -11.46
CA ASP A 10 11.48 -1.51 -12.31
C ASP A 10 10.79 -2.70 -11.59
N GLY A 11 10.76 -2.73 -10.26
CA GLY A 11 10.10 -3.78 -9.46
C GLY A 11 8.69 -3.48 -8.98
N ALA A 12 8.09 -2.35 -9.37
CA ALA A 12 6.76 -1.94 -8.88
C ALA A 12 5.62 -2.62 -9.66
N PHE A 13 4.69 -3.24 -8.95
CA PHE A 13 3.49 -3.83 -9.57
C PHE A 13 2.35 -2.82 -9.75
N GLY A 14 2.32 -1.80 -8.90
CA GLY A 14 1.27 -0.79 -8.90
C GLY A 14 1.52 0.28 -7.86
N GLY A 15 0.83 1.41 -8.02
CA GLY A 15 0.92 2.53 -7.10
C GLY A 15 -0.43 3.17 -6.84
N VAL A 16 -0.60 3.71 -5.63
CA VAL A 16 -1.83 4.34 -5.18
C VAL A 16 -1.51 5.55 -4.29
N TRP A 17 -2.10 6.69 -4.63
CA TRP A 17 -1.99 7.89 -3.81
C TRP A 17 -2.81 7.75 -2.54
N SER A 18 -2.29 8.29 -1.45
CA SER A 18 -3.03 8.52 -0.19
C SER A 18 -4.29 9.34 -0.46
N PRO A 19 -5.31 9.25 0.42
CA PRO A 19 -6.59 9.92 0.20
C PRO A 19 -6.50 11.44 -0.01
N ASP A 20 -5.51 12.10 0.60
CA ASP A 20 -5.26 13.53 0.45
C ASP A 20 -4.36 13.89 -0.75
N GLY A 21 -3.90 12.89 -1.50
CA GLY A 21 -3.04 13.04 -2.67
C GLY A 21 -1.60 13.43 -2.35
N SER A 22 -1.19 13.44 -1.08
CA SER A 22 0.14 13.96 -0.68
C SER A 22 1.27 12.93 -0.80
N THR A 23 0.95 11.65 -0.63
CA THR A 23 1.92 10.55 -0.54
C THR A 23 1.55 9.44 -1.51
N LEU A 24 2.48 9.00 -2.35
CA LEU A 24 2.33 7.86 -3.25
C LEU A 24 2.83 6.60 -2.55
N ALA A 25 2.02 5.55 -2.52
CA ALA A 25 2.48 4.20 -2.18
C ALA A 25 2.73 3.41 -3.44
N ALA A 26 3.70 2.52 -3.43
CA ALA A 26 3.83 1.45 -4.40
C ALA A 26 4.20 0.14 -3.72
N VAL A 27 3.66 -0.95 -4.24
CA VAL A 27 4.06 -2.30 -3.83
C VAL A 27 5.11 -2.81 -4.80
N ARG A 28 6.22 -3.29 -4.25
CA ARG A 28 7.40 -3.70 -5.00
C ARG A 28 7.88 -5.07 -4.58
N ARG A 29 8.46 -5.79 -5.53
CA ARG A 29 9.19 -7.02 -5.24
C ARG A 29 10.52 -6.67 -4.57
N VAL A 30 10.83 -7.35 -3.45
CA VAL A 30 12.16 -7.29 -2.82
C VAL A 30 13.01 -8.44 -3.34
N ASP A 31 12.45 -9.64 -3.37
CA ASP A 31 13.05 -10.87 -3.87
C ASP A 31 11.95 -11.85 -4.31
N ASP A 32 12.27 -13.13 -4.48
CA ASP A 32 11.34 -14.06 -5.07
C ASP A 32 10.03 -14.24 -4.29
N ASP A 33 10.11 -14.14 -2.96
CA ASP A 33 9.02 -14.47 -2.04
C ASP A 33 8.52 -13.26 -1.24
N ARG A 34 9.22 -12.12 -1.28
CA ARG A 34 8.91 -10.97 -0.44
C ARG A 34 8.60 -9.71 -1.24
N MET A 35 7.67 -8.96 -0.70
CA MET A 35 7.25 -7.65 -1.19
C MET A 35 7.48 -6.58 -0.11
N VAL A 36 7.50 -5.33 -0.54
CA VAL A 36 7.57 -4.17 0.34
C VAL A 36 6.63 -3.09 -0.17
N TRP A 37 6.01 -2.37 0.77
CA TRP A 37 5.38 -1.09 0.48
C TRP A 37 6.43 0.01 0.57
N SER A 38 6.61 0.75 -0.51
CA SER A 38 7.44 1.95 -0.56
C SER A 38 6.53 3.18 -0.62
N VAL A 39 6.76 4.15 0.26
CA VAL A 39 5.99 5.40 0.31
C VAL A 39 6.86 6.58 -0.07
N TRP A 40 6.32 7.48 -0.89
CA TRP A 40 7.02 8.67 -1.34
C TRP A 40 6.13 9.89 -1.18
N ASN A 41 6.65 10.92 -0.50
CA ASN A 41 6.03 12.23 -0.41
C ASN A 41 6.92 13.25 -1.14
N PRO A 42 6.40 14.01 -2.13
CA PRO A 42 7.17 15.01 -2.85
C PRO A 42 7.84 16.07 -1.95
N ALA A 43 7.23 16.37 -0.80
CA ALA A 43 7.76 17.34 0.16
C ALA A 43 9.02 16.84 0.90
N ASP A 44 9.21 15.51 0.98
CA ASP A 44 10.35 14.89 1.67
C ASP A 44 11.57 14.67 0.76
N GLY A 45 11.43 14.98 -0.54
CA GLY A 45 12.48 14.80 -1.55
C GLY A 45 12.27 13.56 -2.43
N PRO A 46 13.26 13.14 -3.24
CA PRO A 46 13.07 12.10 -4.25
C PRO A 46 13.14 10.67 -3.71
N SER A 47 13.55 10.47 -2.45
CA SER A 47 13.78 9.15 -1.89
C SER A 47 12.51 8.59 -1.25
N PRO A 48 12.00 7.43 -1.71
CA PRO A 48 10.92 6.73 -1.02
C PRO A 48 11.42 6.14 0.31
N LEU A 49 10.51 5.95 1.25
CA LEU A 49 10.69 5.18 2.47
C LEU A 49 10.12 3.78 2.27
N ASP A 50 10.95 2.77 2.43
CA ASP A 50 10.52 1.38 2.48
C ASP A 50 9.96 1.04 3.86
N LEU A 51 8.78 0.44 3.89
CA LEU A 51 8.19 -0.11 5.09
C LEU A 51 8.74 -1.52 5.37
N THR A 52 8.20 -2.22 6.37
CA THR A 52 8.58 -3.60 6.69
C THR A 52 8.20 -4.55 5.55
N PRO A 53 9.15 -5.34 5.00
CA PRO A 53 8.85 -6.35 3.99
C PRO A 53 7.95 -7.46 4.53
N PHE A 54 7.19 -8.10 3.64
CA PHE A 54 6.27 -9.18 3.96
C PHE A 54 6.24 -10.24 2.85
N THR A 55 5.91 -11.48 3.21
CA THR A 55 5.55 -12.52 2.24
C THR A 55 4.06 -12.40 1.95
N PRO A 56 3.62 -12.10 0.72
CA PRO A 56 2.20 -11.97 0.41
C PRO A 56 1.48 -13.31 0.48
N THR A 57 0.16 -13.27 0.65
CA THR A 57 -0.68 -14.45 0.42
C THR A 57 -0.78 -14.74 -1.07
N ILE A 58 -1.09 -15.99 -1.43
CA ILE A 58 -1.22 -16.40 -2.84
C ILE A 58 -2.34 -15.60 -3.51
N GLU A 59 -3.45 -15.39 -2.80
CA GLU A 59 -4.61 -14.65 -3.27
C GLU A 59 -4.26 -13.18 -3.55
N PHE A 60 -3.52 -12.52 -2.65
CA PHE A 60 -3.07 -11.15 -2.89
C PHE A 60 -2.16 -11.08 -4.13
N ALA A 61 -1.18 -11.99 -4.21
CA ALA A 61 -0.20 -11.98 -5.30
C ALA A 61 -0.81 -12.32 -6.67
N ALA A 62 -1.70 -13.33 -6.73
CA ALA A 62 -2.23 -13.87 -7.98
C ALA A 62 -3.54 -13.21 -8.42
N ALA A 63 -4.41 -12.82 -7.49
CA ALA A 63 -5.76 -12.32 -7.82
C ALA A 63 -5.89 -10.80 -7.73
N TYR A 64 -5.06 -10.12 -6.92
CA TYR A 64 -5.16 -8.67 -6.75
C TYR A 64 -4.11 -7.91 -7.55
N LEU A 65 -2.82 -8.24 -7.40
CA LEU A 65 -1.74 -7.47 -8.05
C LEU A 65 -1.90 -7.33 -9.57
N PRO A 66 -2.31 -8.36 -10.34
CA PRO A 66 -2.49 -8.23 -11.79
C PRO A 66 -3.61 -7.27 -12.20
N PHE A 67 -4.51 -6.93 -11.28
CA PHE A 67 -5.69 -6.08 -11.49
C PHE A 67 -5.74 -4.91 -10.50
N PHE A 68 -4.56 -4.52 -9.97
CA PHE A 68 -4.43 -3.53 -8.91
C PHE A 68 -5.13 -2.21 -9.26
N ASP A 69 -4.95 -1.73 -10.49
CA ASP A 69 -5.52 -0.49 -11.01
C ASP A 69 -7.06 -0.52 -11.12
N GLN A 70 -7.65 -1.71 -11.32
CA GLN A 70 -9.10 -1.89 -11.35
C GLN A 70 -9.68 -1.84 -9.94
N TYR A 71 -9.08 -2.55 -9.00
CA TYR A 71 -9.56 -2.58 -7.62
C TYR A 71 -9.29 -1.27 -6.87
N ALA A 72 -8.18 -0.58 -7.16
CA ALA A 72 -7.84 0.71 -6.56
C ALA A 72 -8.89 1.80 -6.77
N ARG A 73 -9.84 1.62 -7.71
CA ARG A 73 -10.97 2.53 -7.92
C ARG A 73 -12.10 2.37 -6.91
N ALA A 74 -12.24 1.17 -6.34
CA ALA A 74 -13.36 0.83 -5.46
C ALA A 74 -12.93 0.64 -4.00
N VAL A 75 -11.67 0.25 -3.78
CA VAL A 75 -11.09 -0.01 -2.48
C VAL A 75 -9.65 0.50 -2.43
N THR A 76 -9.16 0.82 -1.24
CA THR A 76 -7.80 1.32 -1.08
C THR A 76 -7.07 0.58 0.04
N PRO A 77 -5.76 0.30 -0.11
CA PRO A 77 -4.96 -0.21 0.99
C PRO A 77 -4.71 0.89 2.04
N TRP A 78 -4.88 2.17 1.70
CA TRP A 78 -4.69 3.28 2.64
C TRP A 78 -5.80 3.36 3.69
N SER A 79 -5.42 3.60 4.95
CA SER A 79 -6.37 4.05 5.95
C SER A 79 -7.01 5.38 5.52
N PRO A 80 -8.25 5.69 5.93
CA PRO A 80 -8.94 6.92 5.54
C PRO A 80 -8.19 8.21 5.90
N ASP A 81 -7.37 8.18 6.95
CA ASP A 81 -6.53 9.31 7.39
C ASP A 81 -5.14 9.35 6.72
N GLY A 82 -4.84 8.42 5.81
CA GLY A 82 -3.58 8.35 5.08
C GLY A 82 -2.36 7.98 5.92
N ARG A 83 -2.54 7.38 7.11
CA ARG A 83 -1.44 7.09 8.05
C ARG A 83 -1.00 5.64 8.12
N ALA A 84 -1.76 4.72 7.54
CA ALA A 84 -1.43 3.30 7.56
C ALA A 84 -1.89 2.60 6.28
N PHE A 85 -1.36 1.40 6.08
CA PHE A 85 -1.83 0.45 5.08
C PHE A 85 -2.48 -0.75 5.73
N VAL A 86 -3.55 -1.28 5.13
CA VAL A 86 -3.94 -2.67 5.33
C VAL A 86 -3.33 -3.53 4.23
N HIS A 87 -2.73 -4.64 4.61
CA HIS A 87 -2.29 -5.67 3.68
C HIS A 87 -2.35 -7.04 4.35
N THR A 88 -2.11 -8.10 3.57
CA THR A 88 -2.01 -9.45 4.09
C THR A 88 -0.58 -9.97 4.03
N ARG A 89 -0.26 -10.93 4.88
CA ARG A 89 1.03 -11.62 4.89
C ARG A 89 0.91 -13.07 5.33
N LEU A 90 1.84 -13.89 4.88
CA LEU A 90 2.04 -15.23 5.42
C LEU A 90 2.98 -15.19 6.64
N VAL A 91 2.61 -15.93 7.68
CA VAL A 91 3.46 -16.23 8.84
C VAL A 91 3.44 -17.75 9.05
N GLY A 92 4.40 -18.44 8.45
CA GLY A 92 4.33 -19.90 8.36
C GLY A 92 3.18 -20.32 7.43
N PRO A 93 2.29 -21.23 7.85
CA PRO A 93 1.12 -21.63 7.05
C PRO A 93 -0.05 -20.63 7.15
N ASP A 94 0.01 -19.67 8.07
CA ASP A 94 -1.13 -18.83 8.41
C ASP A 94 -1.13 -17.50 7.63
N SER A 95 -2.29 -17.11 7.12
CA SER A 95 -2.54 -15.81 6.50
C SER A 95 -3.03 -14.79 7.54
N GLN A 96 -2.34 -13.66 7.65
CA GLN A 96 -2.70 -12.57 8.57
C GLN A 96 -3.05 -11.30 7.82
N VAL A 97 -4.14 -10.66 8.23
CA VAL A 97 -4.46 -9.27 7.90
C VAL A 97 -3.77 -8.36 8.89
N VAL A 98 -3.05 -7.37 8.38
CA VAL A 98 -2.21 -6.48 9.17
C VAL A 98 -2.42 -5.03 8.78
N VAL A 99 -2.33 -4.14 9.78
CA VAL A 99 -2.31 -2.69 9.61
C VAL A 99 -0.90 -2.20 9.90
N GLN A 100 -0.27 -1.60 8.90
CA GLN A 100 1.11 -1.13 8.94
C GLN A 100 1.15 0.40 8.89
N PRO A 101 1.59 1.07 9.96
CA PRO A 101 1.79 2.52 9.95
C PRO A 101 2.85 2.95 8.92
N VAL A 102 2.59 4.07 8.24
CA VAL A 102 3.49 4.69 7.24
C VAL A 102 4.73 5.28 7.91
N ARG A 103 4.58 5.74 9.16
CA ARG A 103 5.69 6.21 9.99
C ARG A 103 6.05 5.15 11.01
N PRO A 104 7.34 4.94 11.33
CA PRO A 104 7.81 3.88 12.23
C PRO A 104 7.37 4.03 13.70
N VAL A 105 6.53 5.02 14.02
CA VAL A 105 5.98 5.23 15.37
C VAL A 105 4.73 4.38 15.51
N GLY A 106 4.92 3.09 15.74
CA GLY A 106 3.85 2.10 15.84
C GLY A 106 4.26 0.84 15.09
N GLY A 107 4.34 -0.27 15.82
CA GLY A 107 4.56 -1.57 15.19
C GLY A 107 3.41 -1.93 14.27
N LEU A 108 3.68 -2.84 13.34
CA LEU A 108 2.64 -3.50 12.56
C LEU A 108 1.64 -4.19 13.50
N VAL A 109 0.35 -3.93 13.28
CA VAL A 109 -0.75 -4.45 14.10
C VAL A 109 -1.42 -5.60 13.36
N VAL A 110 -1.54 -6.77 14.01
CA VAL A 110 -2.32 -7.89 13.47
C VAL A 110 -3.79 -7.65 13.79
N VAL A 111 -4.64 -7.68 12.76
CA VAL A 111 -6.10 -7.45 12.89
C VAL A 111 -6.85 -8.78 12.96
N GLY A 112 -6.33 -9.82 12.30
CA GLY A 112 -6.93 -11.16 12.29
C GLY A 112 -6.36 -12.02 11.19
N GLU A 113 -7.01 -13.14 10.91
CA GLU A 113 -6.72 -14.01 9.77
C GLU A 113 -7.41 -13.52 8.50
N GLY A 114 -6.80 -13.77 7.34
CA GLY A 114 -7.41 -13.52 6.04
C GLY A 114 -6.40 -13.32 4.91
N ASP A 115 -6.88 -13.59 3.68
CA ASP A 115 -6.02 -13.62 2.50
C ASP A 115 -5.99 -12.30 1.72
N VAL A 116 -7.02 -11.48 1.86
CA VAL A 116 -7.12 -10.13 1.28
C VAL A 116 -7.87 -9.18 2.22
N ALA A 117 -7.51 -7.90 2.19
CA ALA A 117 -8.18 -6.87 3.01
C ALA A 117 -7.97 -5.48 2.41
N TRP A 118 -8.98 -4.61 2.58
CA TRP A 118 -8.97 -3.24 2.09
C TRP A 118 -9.73 -2.33 3.06
N TRP A 119 -9.41 -1.04 3.02
CA TRP A 119 -10.29 -0.02 3.57
C TRP A 119 -11.36 0.35 2.55
N SER A 120 -12.55 0.68 3.06
CA SER A 120 -13.53 1.43 2.27
C SER A 120 -12.94 2.80 1.92
N PRO A 121 -13.07 3.29 0.68
CA PRO A 121 -12.64 4.63 0.34
C PRO A 121 -13.38 5.65 1.23
N GLY A 122 -12.64 6.65 1.71
CA GLY A 122 -13.25 7.78 2.41
C GLY A 122 -14.19 8.52 1.44
N GLN A 123 -15.40 8.85 1.87
CA GLN A 123 -16.30 9.68 1.07
C GLN A 123 -15.62 11.00 0.73
N GLU A 124 -15.66 11.42 -0.54
CA GLU A 124 -15.49 12.82 -0.89
C GLU A 124 -16.60 13.62 -0.20
N PHE A 125 -16.23 14.53 0.70
CA PHE A 125 -17.16 15.54 1.17
C PHE A 125 -17.44 16.47 0.00
N MET A 126 -18.56 16.27 -0.70
CA MET A 126 -19.05 17.25 -1.67
C MET A 126 -19.74 18.37 -0.87
N PRO A 127 -19.18 19.59 -0.78
CA PRO A 127 -19.94 20.72 -0.26
C PRO A 127 -21.15 20.95 -1.19
N GLY A 128 -22.34 21.04 -0.60
CA GLY A 128 -23.59 21.19 -1.33
C GLY A 128 -23.60 22.38 -2.28
N SER A 129 -24.23 22.16 -3.43
CA SER A 129 -24.56 23.13 -4.49
C SER A 129 -25.28 24.37 -3.98
#